data_AF-A0A1F9WD18-F1
#
_entry.id   AF-A0A1F9WD18-F1
#
_cell.length_a   1.000
_cell.length_b   1.000
_cell.length_c   1.000
_cell.angle_alpha   90.00
_cell.angle_beta   90.00
_cell.angle_gamma   90.00
#
_symmetry.space_group_name_H-M   'P 1'
#
loop_
_entity.id
_entity.type
_entity.pdbx_description
1 polymer ?
#
loop_
_entity_poly.entity_id
_entity_poly.type
_entity_poly.pdbx_seq_one_letter_code
_entity_poly.pdbx_strand_id
1 'polypeptide(L)' 'MRPAGQYADSWKYAQIGLELAAGVLLGFWGGYWLDKKLGTLPWLTLAGAASGLTAGFYLVAVQLFPEGEGKR' A
#
# COMPACT_ATOMS: atom_id res chain seq x y z
N MET A 1 -23.06 26.51 3.61
CA MET A 1 -21.94 26.34 4.56
C MET A 1 -21.34 24.96 4.33
N ARG A 2 -20.04 24.84 4.02
CA ARG A 2 -19.39 23.54 3.78
C ARG A 2 -19.18 22.81 5.12
N PRO A 3 -19.58 21.53 5.27
CA PRO A 3 -19.49 20.82 6.53
C PRO A 3 -18.03 20.52 6.89
N ALA A 4 -17.63 20.87 8.11
CA ALA A 4 -16.26 20.71 8.64
C ALA A 4 -15.75 19.24 8.65
N GLY A 5 -16.62 18.25 8.42
CA GLY A 5 -16.25 16.83 8.36
C GLY A 5 -15.40 16.44 7.14
N GLN A 6 -15.57 17.10 6.00
CA GLN A 6 -14.93 16.68 4.73
C GLN A 6 -13.38 16.82 4.74
N TYR A 7 -12.84 17.73 5.55
CA TYR A 7 -11.39 17.87 5.73
C TYR A 7 -10.78 16.73 6.56
N ALA A 8 -11.50 16.26 7.59
CA ALA A 8 -11.06 15.16 8.43
C ALA A 8 -11.00 13.84 7.64
N ASP A 9 -11.95 13.64 6.72
CA ASP A 9 -11.98 12.48 5.84
C ASP A 9 -10.81 12.48 4.85
N SER A 10 -10.49 13.63 4.26
CA SER A 10 -9.37 13.76 3.30
C SER A 10 -8.02 13.43 3.94
N TRP A 11 -7.82 13.81 5.21
CA TRP A 11 -6.60 13.50 5.95
C TRP A 11 -6.41 12.00 6.20
N LYS A 12 -7.50 11.28 6.51
CA LYS A 12 -7.47 9.81 6.66
C LYS A 12 -7.03 9.12 5.38
N TYR A 13 -7.61 9.51 4.24
CA TYR A 13 -7.22 8.92 2.95
C TYR A 13 -5.76 9.23 2.58
N ALA A 14 -5.28 10.43 2.90
CA ALA A 14 -3.88 10.79 2.70
C ALA A 14 -2.92 9.96 3.55
N GLN A 15 -3.26 9.67 4.82
CA GLN A 15 -2.46 8.79 5.69
C GLN A 15 -2.40 7.37 5.14
N ILE A 16 -3.53 6.80 4.73
CA ILE A 16 -3.59 5.46 4.14
C ILE A 16 -2.72 5.38 2.87
N GLY A 17 -2.82 6.39 2.00
CA GLY A 17 -1.99 6.48 0.79
C GLY A 17 -0.50 6.57 1.10
N LEU A 18 -0.13 7.29 2.17
CA LEU A 18 1.25 7.42 2.62
C LEU A 18 1.80 6.10 3.20
N GLU A 19 1.00 5.38 3.99
CA GLU A 19 1.37 4.05 4.51
C GLU A 19 1.60 3.05 3.38
N LEU A 20 0.73 3.05 2.36
CA LEU A 20 0.92 2.24 1.17
C LEU A 20 2.18 2.61 0.41
N ALA A 21 2.39 3.90 0.15
CA ALA A 21 3.59 4.37 -0.54
C ALA A 21 4.86 4.00 0.23
N ALA A 22 4.86 4.15 1.56
CA ALA A 22 5.98 3.77 2.42
C ALA A 22 6.25 2.27 2.37
N GLY A 23 5.22 1.42 2.46
CA GLY A 23 5.36 -0.03 2.36
C GLY A 23 5.93 -0.50 1.02
N VAL A 24 5.43 0.07 -0.08
CA VAL A 24 5.94 -0.22 -1.44
C VAL A 24 7.39 0.23 -1.61
N LEU A 25 7.73 1.43 -1.16
CA LEU A 25 9.10 1.95 -1.26
C LEU A 25 10.08 1.14 -0.41
N LEU A 26 9.69 0.73 0.80
CA LEU A 26 10.51 -0.12 1.65
C LEU A 26 10.71 -1.52 1.05
N GLY A 27 9.66 -2.12 0.50
CA GLY A 27 9.75 -3.41 -0.20
C GLY A 27 10.62 -3.34 -1.47
N PHE A 28 10.47 -2.26 -2.24
CA PHE A 28 11.27 -2.01 -3.43
C PHE A 28 12.75 -1.80 -3.09
N TRP A 29 13.05 -0.94 -2.10
CA TRP A 29 14.42 -0.65 -1.71
C TRP A 29 15.09 -1.85 -1.04
N GLY A 30 14.35 -2.60 -0.22
CA GLY A 30 14.78 -3.85 0.39
C GLY A 30 15.08 -4.92 -0.67
N GLY A 31 14.18 -5.10 -1.64
CA GLY A 31 14.36 -6.01 -2.77
C GLY A 31 15.57 -5.64 -3.63
N TYR A 32 15.74 -4.36 -3.94
CA TYR A 32 16.88 -3.83 -4.70
C TYR A 32 18.21 -4.06 -3.98
N TRP A 33 18.26 -3.83 -2.67
CA TRP A 33 19.47 -4.08 -1.87
C TRP A 33 19.83 -5.57 -1.83
N LEU A 34 18.83 -6.45 -1.74
CA LEU A 34 19.01 -7.90 -1.76
C LEU A 34 19.48 -8.39 -3.15
N ASP A 35 18.90 -7.87 -4.23
CA ASP A 35 19.28 -8.18 -5.61
C ASP A 35 20.74 -7.77 -5.89
N LYS A 36 21.16 -6.59 -5.39
CA LYS A 36 22.55 -6.11 -5.51
C LYS A 36 23.54 -7.01 -4.76
N LYS A 37 23.11 -7.64 -3.66
CA LYS A 37 23.94 -8.53 -2.84
C LYS A 37 24.02 -9.96 -3.42
N LEU A 38 22.97 -10.42 -4.10
CA LEU A 38 22.86 -11.77 -4.67
C LEU A 38 23.24 -11.83 -6.16
N GLY A 39 23.37 -10.69 -6.85
CA GLY A 39 23.79 -10.63 -8.25
C GLY A 39 22.72 -11.11 -9.26
N THR A 40 21.48 -11.30 -8.82
CA THR A 40 20.35 -11.85 -9.60
C THR A 40 19.50 -10.79 -10.30
N LEU A 41 20.05 -9.58 -10.52
CA LEU A 41 19.25 -8.47 -11.04
C LEU A 41 18.53 -8.89 -12.35
N PRO A 42 17.19 -8.70 -12.45
CA PRO A 42 16.31 -7.92 -11.57
C PRO A 42 15.18 -8.75 -10.90
N TRP A 43 15.38 -10.03 -10.62
CA TRP A 43 14.26 -10.93 -10.24
C TRP A 43 13.69 -10.66 -8.84
N LEU A 44 14.53 -10.35 -7.85
CA LEU A 44 14.11 -10.09 -6.48
C LEU A 44 13.46 -8.71 -6.35
N THR A 45 13.90 -7.75 -7.15
CA THR A 45 13.31 -6.42 -7.26
C THR A 45 11.93 -6.51 -7.91
N LEU A 46 11.76 -7.35 -8.95
CA LEU A 46 10.46 -7.62 -9.56
C LEU A 46 9.50 -8.31 -8.58
N ALA A 47 10.00 -9.31 -7.83
CA ALA A 47 9.21 -10.01 -6.81
C ALA A 47 8.85 -9.10 -5.62
N GLY A 48 9.76 -8.23 -5.19
CA GLY A 48 9.52 -7.22 -4.15
C GLY A 48 8.51 -6.16 -4.58
N ALA A 49 8.61 -5.68 -5.83
CA ALA A 49 7.66 -4.74 -6.39
C ALA A 49 6.27 -5.38 -6.59
N ALA A 50 6.21 -6.60 -7.13
CA ALA A 50 4.96 -7.34 -7.33
C ALA A 50 4.27 -7.68 -6.00
N SER A 51 5.03 -8.06 -4.97
CA SER A 51 4.48 -8.31 -3.63
C SER A 51 4.01 -7.01 -2.97
N GLY A 52 4.74 -5.90 -3.09
CA GLY A 52 4.31 -4.58 -2.63
C GLY A 52 3.02 -4.09 -3.31
N LEU A 53 2.91 -4.27 -4.63
CA LEU A 53 1.68 -3.98 -5.38
C LEU A 53 0.52 -4.86 -4.92
N THR A 54 0.76 -6.17 -4.76
CA THR A 54 -0.28 -7.11 -4.32
C THR A 54 -0.77 -6.76 -2.90
N ALA A 55 0.13 -6.44 -1.98
CA ALA A 55 -0.21 -6.02 -0.63
C ALA A 55 -1.01 -4.70 -0.61
N GLY A 56 -0.62 -3.73 -1.43
CA GLY A 56 -1.34 -2.46 -1.55
C GLY A 56 -2.73 -2.62 -2.14
N PHE A 57 -2.87 -3.40 -3.22
CA PHE A 57 -4.17 -3.74 -3.79
C PHE A 57 -5.04 -4.52 -2.81
N TYR A 58 -4.47 -5.45 -2.04
CA TYR A 58 -5.21 -6.20 -1.03
C TYR A 58 -5.74 -5.30 0.10
N LEU A 59 -4.93 -4.36 0.59
CA LEU A 59 -5.35 -3.37 1.59
C LEU A 59 -6.51 -2.50 1.10
N VAL A 60 -6.39 -1.98 -0.12
CA VAL A 60 -7.44 -1.17 -0.76
C VAL A 60 -8.69 -2.01 -1.01
N ALA A 61 -8.56 -3.24 -1.50
CA ALA A 61 -9.68 -4.14 -1.71
C ALA A 61 -10.39 -4.50 -0.40
N VAL A 62 -9.66 -4.78 0.68
CA VAL A 62 -10.24 -5.01 2.02
C VAL A 62 -10.96 -3.78 2.55
N GLN A 63 -10.44 -2.57 2.29
CA GLN A 63 -11.09 -1.32 2.71
C GLN A 63 -12.31 -0.93 1.87
N LEU A 64 -12.33 -1.30 0.58
CA LEU A 64 -13.44 -1.04 -0.34
C LEU A 64 -14.52 -2.13 -0.32
N PHE A 65 -14.13 -3.36 0.01
CA PHE A 65 -15.01 -4.50 0.25
C PHE A 65 -14.92 -4.93 1.73
N PRO A 66 -15.28 -4.07 2.70
CA PRO A 66 -15.68 -4.58 4.00
C PRO A 66 -16.91 -5.44 3.74
N GLU A 67 -16.74 -6.75 3.91
CA GLU A 67 -17.80 -7.73 3.81
C GLU A 67 -19.00 -7.25 4.64
N GLY A 68 -20.06 -6.86 3.93
CA GLY A 68 -21.43 -6.91 4.41
C GLY A 68 -21.80 -5.92 5.52
N GLU A 69 -22.86 -5.17 5.24
CA GLU A 69 -23.77 -4.66 6.24
C GLU A 69 -24.10 -5.73 7.32
N GLY A 70 -23.39 -5.70 8.43
CA GLY A 70 -23.86 -6.20 9.72
C GLY A 70 -24.81 -5.18 10.35
N LYS A 71 -25.94 -4.92 9.68
CA LYS A 71 -27.03 -4.11 10.20
C LYS A 71 -27.64 -4.83 11.41
N ARG A 72 -27.21 -4.50 12.64
CA ARG A 72 -27.99 -4.65 13.88
C ARG A 72 -27.63 -3.56 14.88
#